data_AF-A0A5S3WF68-F1
#
_entry.id   AF-A0A5S3WF68-F1
#
_cell.length_a   1.000
_cell.length_b   1.000
_cell.length_c   1.000
_cell.angle_alpha   90.00
_cell.angle_beta   90.00
_cell.angle_gamma   90.00
#
_symmetry.space_group_name_H-M   'P 1'
#
loop_
_entity.id
_entity.type
_entity.pdbx_description
1 polymer ?
#
loop_
_entity_poly.entity_id
_entity_poly.type
_entity_poly.pdbx_seq_one_letter_code
_entity_poly.pdbx_strand_id
1 'polypeptide(L)'
;MGEVMCSNKDNYDMYKSQVDREDSLVNSRFGWALTLQGFLFASLAVLAKSTDVVPEISSLLKMIVPKIGVASSLAVLATVIMSYRALWKLQEEWFQNYEGVIPSPFGNQKRNCSYLWNALSPNVLFPVILFIAWVIIEVRI
;
A
#
# COMPACT_ATOMS: atom_id res chain seq x y z
N MET A 1 23.99 -23.67 -27.40
CA MET A 1 22.53 -23.50 -27.19
C MET A 1 22.07 -23.77 -25.75
N GLY A 2 22.69 -24.69 -24.99
CA GLY A 2 22.30 -24.96 -23.59
C GLY A 2 22.56 -23.83 -22.59
N GLU A 3 23.68 -23.10 -22.71
CA GLU A 3 24.03 -22.02 -21.76
C GLU A 3 23.06 -20.83 -21.80
N VAL A 4 22.51 -20.51 -22.98
CA VAL A 4 21.56 -19.39 -23.15
C VAL A 4 20.20 -19.70 -22.50
N MET A 5 19.75 -20.97 -22.52
CA MET A 5 18.50 -21.36 -21.85
C MET A 5 18.60 -21.28 -20.32
N CYS A 6 19.72 -21.70 -19.73
CA CYS A 6 19.94 -21.60 -18.28
C CYS A 6 19.94 -20.14 -17.83
N SER A 7 20.68 -19.27 -18.53
CA SER A 7 20.72 -17.83 -18.21
C SER A 7 19.33 -17.17 -18.29
N ASN A 8 18.53 -17.51 -19.30
CA ASN A 8 17.16 -16.98 -19.43
C ASN A 8 16.23 -17.44 -18.31
N LYS A 9 16.37 -18.69 -17.85
CA LYS A 9 15.58 -19.22 -16.72
C LYS A 9 15.97 -18.54 -15.41
N ASP A 10 17.28 -18.40 -15.15
CA ASP A 10 17.79 -17.76 -13.94
C ASP A 10 17.35 -16.29 -13.86
N ASN A 11 17.38 -15.58 -14.98
CA ASN A 11 16.87 -14.21 -15.08
C ASN A 11 15.36 -14.16 -14.80
N TYR A 12 14.56 -15.04 -15.41
CA TYR A 12 13.11 -15.09 -15.16
C TYR A 12 12.80 -15.35 -13.68
N ASP A 13 13.46 -16.35 -13.07
CA ASP A 13 13.26 -16.70 -11.67
C ASP A 13 13.68 -15.55 -10.74
N MET A 14 14.73 -14.80 -11.09
CA MET A 14 15.11 -13.58 -10.38
C MET A 14 14.01 -12.51 -10.44
N TYR A 15 13.51 -12.14 -11.62
CA TYR A 15 12.45 -11.13 -11.74
C TYR A 15 11.17 -11.57 -11.03
N LYS A 16 10.76 -12.82 -11.20
CA LYS A 16 9.60 -13.38 -10.50
C LYS A 16 9.77 -13.27 -8.98
N SER A 17 10.92 -13.67 -8.44
CA SER A 17 11.18 -13.59 -7.00
C SER A 17 11.14 -12.16 -6.46
N GLN A 18 11.57 -11.18 -7.25
CA GLN A 18 11.50 -9.77 -6.89
C GLN A 18 10.06 -9.26 -6.89
N VAL A 19 9.26 -9.63 -7.88
CA VAL A 19 7.83 -9.30 -7.93
C VAL A 19 7.10 -9.89 -6.72
N ASP A 20 7.30 -11.18 -6.44
CA ASP A 20 6.68 -11.86 -5.29
C ASP A 20 7.08 -11.20 -3.96
N ARG A 21 8.34 -10.77 -3.84
CA ARG A 21 8.83 -10.06 -2.66
C ARG A 21 8.18 -8.69 -2.48
N GLU A 22 8.09 -7.89 -3.54
CA GLU A 22 7.47 -6.56 -3.47
C GLU A 22 5.98 -6.65 -3.16
N ASP A 23 5.25 -7.60 -3.76
CA ASP A 23 3.83 -7.83 -3.47
C ASP A 23 3.62 -8.27 -2.00
N SER A 24 4.47 -9.16 -1.50
CA SER A 24 4.46 -9.56 -0.08
C SER A 24 4.71 -8.39 0.87
N LEU A 25 5.65 -7.50 0.54
CA LEU A 25 5.94 -6.29 1.32
C LEU A 25 4.75 -5.32 1.32
N VAL A 26 4.11 -5.10 0.18
CA VAL A 26 2.90 -4.26 0.09
C VAL A 26 1.79 -4.85 0.95
N ASN A 27 1.51 -6.13 0.81
CA ASN A 27 0.43 -6.80 1.54
C ASN A 27 0.68 -6.77 3.06
N SER A 28 1.92 -7.02 3.51
CA SER A 28 2.28 -6.95 4.93
C SER A 28 2.10 -5.55 5.50
N ARG A 29 2.60 -4.51 4.82
CA ARG A 29 2.48 -3.12 5.27
C ARG A 29 1.03 -2.65 5.28
N PHE A 30 0.25 -3.06 4.28
CA PHE A 30 -1.17 -2.79 4.22
C PHE A 30 -1.95 -3.48 5.35
N GLY A 31 -1.61 -4.74 5.69
CA GLY A 31 -2.20 -5.45 6.82
C GLY A 31 -1.93 -4.76 8.17
N TRP A 32 -0.68 -4.34 8.41
CA TRP A 32 -0.32 -3.58 9.61
C TRP A 32 -1.05 -2.24 9.69
N ALA A 33 -1.19 -1.56 8.55
CA ALA A 33 -1.97 -0.33 8.46
C ALA A 33 -3.43 -0.54 8.85
N LEU A 34 -4.11 -1.51 8.24
CA LEU A 34 -5.53 -1.79 8.54
C LEU A 34 -5.73 -2.14 10.02
N THR A 35 -4.81 -2.90 10.60
CA THR A 35 -4.85 -3.26 12.02
C THR A 35 -4.72 -2.03 12.91
N LEU A 36 -3.74 -1.16 12.64
CA LEU A 36 -3.56 0.10 13.36
C LEU A 36 -4.80 1.00 13.23
N GLN A 37 -5.36 1.10 12.03
CA GLN A 37 -6.53 1.93 11.74
C GLN A 37 -7.76 1.44 12.50
N GLY A 38 -8.03 0.12 12.47
CA GLY A 38 -9.10 -0.48 13.26
C GLY A 38 -8.93 -0.24 14.75
N PHE A 39 -7.71 -0.35 15.26
CA PHE A 39 -7.40 -0.05 16.67
C PHE A 39 -7.67 1.42 17.02
N LEU A 40 -7.26 2.37 16.18
CA LEU A 40 -7.49 3.80 16.40
C LEU A 40 -8.99 4.14 16.40
N PHE A 41 -9.76 3.58 15.46
CA PHE A 41 -11.22 3.77 15.43
C PHE A 41 -11.91 3.16 16.64
N ALA A 42 -11.53 1.95 17.05
CA ALA A 42 -12.07 1.31 18.24
C ALA A 42 -11.77 2.14 19.50
N SER A 43 -10.53 2.64 19.62
CA SER A 43 -10.10 3.50 20.71
C SER A 43 -10.92 4.79 20.76
N LEU A 44 -11.14 5.44 19.62
CA LEU A 44 -11.95 6.65 19.52
C LEU A 44 -13.42 6.38 19.89
N ALA A 45 -13.99 5.25 19.46
CA ALA A 45 -15.35 4.88 19.78
C ALA A 45 -15.55 4.64 21.29
N VAL A 46 -14.57 4.04 21.97
CA VAL A 46 -14.56 3.89 23.43
C VAL A 46 -14.49 5.26 24.11
N LEU A 47 -13.58 6.13 23.67
CA LEU A 47 -13.44 7.49 24.22
C LEU A 47 -14.69 8.35 24.01
N ALA A 48 -15.44 8.13 22.92
CA ALA A 48 -16.68 8.83 22.65
C ALA A 48 -17.83 8.41 23.59
N LYS A 49 -17.83 7.16 24.07
CA LYS A 49 -18.88 6.62 24.94
C LYS A 49 -18.57 6.74 26.44
N SER A 50 -17.30 6.91 26.81
CA SER A 50 -16.87 6.89 28.20
C SER A 50 -17.15 8.22 28.89
N THR A 51 -18.02 8.23 29.90
CA THR A 51 -18.28 9.39 30.77
C THR A 51 -17.31 9.52 31.94
N ASP A 52 -16.62 8.43 32.30
CA ASP A 52 -15.79 8.33 33.52
C ASP A 52 -14.30 8.64 33.30
N VAL A 53 -13.90 9.03 32.08
CA VAL A 53 -12.50 9.38 31.79
C VAL A 53 -12.23 10.81 32.24
N VAL A 54 -11.08 11.03 32.89
CA VAL A 54 -10.59 12.38 33.25
C VAL A 54 -10.70 13.30 32.03
N PRO A 55 -11.46 14.41 32.11
CA PRO A 55 -11.84 15.20 30.95
C PRO A 55 -10.64 15.75 30.16
N GLU A 56 -9.54 16.05 30.86
CA GLU A 56 -8.28 16.50 30.25
C GLU A 56 -7.65 15.42 29.35
N ILE A 57 -7.60 14.16 29.81
CA ILE A 57 -7.03 13.04 29.05
C ILE A 57 -7.92 12.71 27.85
N SER A 58 -9.25 12.75 28.03
CA SER A 58 -10.22 12.53 26.95
C SER A 58 -10.08 13.59 25.85
N SER A 59 -9.94 14.86 26.21
CA SER A 59 -9.74 15.96 25.25
C SER A 59 -8.42 15.80 24.48
N LEU A 60 -7.32 15.52 25.18
CA LEU A 60 -6.01 15.33 24.55
C LEU A 60 -6.00 14.14 23.58
N LEU A 61 -6.58 13.00 23.97
CA LEU A 61 -6.67 11.82 23.10
C LEU A 61 -7.58 12.06 21.89
N LYS A 62 -8.71 12.75 22.05
CA LYS A 62 -9.59 13.14 20.94
C LYS A 62 -8.87 14.05 19.94
N MET A 63 -7.89 14.84 20.37
CA MET A 63 -7.06 15.67 19.48
C MET A 63 -5.91 14.88 18.82
N ILE A 64 -5.25 13.97 19.54
CA ILE A 64 -4.06 13.26 19.03
C ILE A 64 -4.42 12.08 18.12
N VAL A 65 -5.45 11.31 18.48
CA VAL A 65 -5.83 10.08 17.75
C VAL A 65 -6.11 10.37 16.26
N PRO A 66 -6.90 11.40 15.89
CA PRO A 66 -7.12 11.71 14.48
C PRO A 66 -5.85 12.08 13.73
N LYS A 67 -4.94 12.85 14.35
CA LYS A 67 -3.65 13.22 13.74
C LYS A 67 -2.77 12.01 13.45
N ILE A 68 -2.74 11.04 14.37
CA ILE A 68 -2.04 9.76 14.16
C ILE A 68 -2.72 8.98 13.02
N GLY A 69 -4.06 8.98 12.96
CA GLY A 69 -4.84 8.38 11.88
C GLY A 69 -4.51 8.97 10.49
N VAL A 70 -4.44 10.30 10.39
CA VAL A 70 -4.04 11.03 9.18
C VAL A 70 -2.59 10.68 8.80
N ALA A 71 -1.65 10.82 9.74
CA ALA A 71 -0.22 10.60 9.48
C ALA A 71 0.05 9.15 9.04
N SER A 72 -0.56 8.17 9.70
CA SER A 72 -0.43 6.76 9.32
C SER A 72 -1.06 6.45 7.96
N SER A 73 -2.21 7.06 7.63
CA SER A 73 -2.82 6.90 6.30
C SER A 73 -1.92 7.44 5.17
N LEU A 74 -1.27 8.59 5.40
CA LEU A 74 -0.31 9.17 4.46
C LEU A 74 0.95 8.30 4.30
N ALA A 75 1.48 7.76 5.40
CA ALA A 75 2.63 6.86 5.35
C ALA A 75 2.35 5.61 4.51
N VAL A 76 1.13 5.07 4.62
CA VAL A 76 0.68 3.91 3.83
C VAL A 76 0.53 4.27 2.36
N LEU A 77 -0.07 5.43 2.04
CA LEU A 77 -0.13 5.94 0.68
C LEU A 77 1.25 6.08 0.04
N ALA A 78 2.18 6.72 0.75
CA ALA A 78 3.55 6.89 0.27
C ALA A 78 4.22 5.54 -0.01
N THR A 79 4.04 4.57 0.89
CA THR A 79 4.56 3.22 0.75
C THR A 79 4.01 2.53 -0.50
N VAL A 80 2.69 2.54 -0.69
CA VAL A 80 2.03 1.90 -1.85
C VAL A 80 2.52 2.55 -3.14
N ILE A 81 2.62 3.87 -3.19
CA ILE A 81 3.15 4.61 -4.35
C ILE A 81 4.60 4.21 -4.64
N MET A 82 5.45 4.10 -3.62
CA MET A 82 6.85 3.69 -3.79
C MET A 82 6.96 2.26 -4.33
N SER A 83 6.16 1.32 -3.81
CA SER A 83 6.14 -0.06 -4.31
C SER A 83 5.66 -0.15 -5.76
N TYR A 84 4.63 0.61 -6.14
CA TYR A 84 4.22 0.68 -7.55
C TYR A 84 5.31 1.26 -8.46
N ARG A 85 6.05 2.28 -8.00
CA ARG A 85 7.20 2.81 -8.74
C ARG A 85 8.31 1.78 -8.92
N ALA A 86 8.60 0.98 -7.89
CA ALA A 86 9.58 -0.10 -7.99
C ALA A 86 9.14 -1.18 -8.99
N LEU A 87 7.88 -1.62 -8.92
CA LEU A 87 7.30 -2.59 -9.86
C LEU A 87 7.28 -2.07 -11.29
N TRP A 88 6.96 -0.80 -11.52
CA TRP A 88 7.00 -0.20 -12.85
C TRP A 88 8.40 -0.17 -13.43
N LYS A 89 9.40 0.19 -12.62
CA LYS A 89 10.79 0.16 -13.07
C LYS A 89 11.23 -1.25 -13.48
N LEU A 90 10.89 -2.25 -12.66
CA LEU A 90 11.13 -3.67 -12.96
C LEU A 90 10.44 -4.12 -14.25
N GLN A 91 9.19 -3.69 -14.43
CA GLN A 91 8.40 -4.00 -15.61
C GLN A 91 8.99 -3.34 -16.87
N GLU A 92 9.45 -2.10 -16.78
CA GLU A 92 10.11 -1.38 -17.87
C GLU A 92 11.44 -2.06 -18.26
N GLU A 93 12.28 -2.38 -17.27
CA GLU A 93 13.52 -3.13 -17.50
C GLU A 93 13.25 -4.50 -18.14
N TRP A 94 12.18 -5.19 -17.73
CA TRP A 94 11.76 -6.44 -18.34
C TRP A 94 11.36 -6.27 -19.81
N PHE A 95 10.50 -5.29 -20.12
CA PHE A 95 10.05 -5.07 -21.49
C PHE A 95 11.19 -4.60 -22.42
N GLN A 96 12.16 -3.85 -21.91
CA GLN A 96 13.30 -3.43 -22.73
C GLN A 96 14.25 -4.59 -23.09
N ASN A 97 14.42 -5.57 -22.20
CA ASN A 97 15.44 -6.60 -22.34
C ASN A 97 14.91 -7.98 -22.77
N TYR A 98 13.64 -8.30 -22.49
CA TYR A 98 13.11 -9.67 -22.61
C TYR A 98 11.75 -9.77 -23.32
N GLU A 99 11.19 -8.66 -23.82
CA GLU A 99 9.91 -8.65 -24.54
C GLU A 99 9.96 -9.57 -25.78
N GLY A 100 9.01 -10.51 -25.88
CA GLY A 100 8.91 -11.46 -26.99
C GLY A 100 9.81 -12.70 -26.91
N VAL A 101 10.74 -12.76 -25.95
CA VAL A 101 11.65 -13.91 -25.77
C VAL A 101 11.12 -14.89 -24.72
N ILE A 102 10.60 -14.37 -23.60
CA ILE A 102 10.13 -15.14 -22.44
C ILE A 102 8.77 -14.55 -22.01
N PRO A 103 7.79 -15.37 -21.57
CA PRO A 103 6.53 -14.85 -21.04
C PRO A 103 6.77 -13.90 -19.86
N SER A 104 5.97 -12.84 -19.80
CA SER A 104 6.06 -11.82 -18.74
C SER A 104 5.66 -12.40 -17.39
N PRO A 105 6.48 -12.21 -16.32
CA PRO A 105 6.08 -12.57 -14.96
C PRO A 105 5.00 -11.64 -14.39
N PHE A 106 4.72 -10.51 -15.05
CA PHE A 106 3.74 -9.50 -14.64
C PHE A 106 2.32 -9.79 -15.17
N GLY A 107 2.07 -10.99 -15.71
CA GLY A 107 0.78 -11.38 -16.30
C GLY A 107 0.45 -10.64 -17.61
N ASN A 108 -0.83 -10.65 -18.01
CA ASN A 108 -1.34 -9.99 -19.24
C ASN A 108 -1.45 -8.45 -19.11
N GLN A 109 -0.59 -7.84 -18.31
CA GLN A 109 -0.62 -6.40 -18.09
C GLN A 109 -0.07 -5.71 -19.34
N LYS A 110 -0.97 -5.17 -20.16
CA LYS A 110 -0.59 -4.37 -21.33
C LYS A 110 0.23 -3.18 -20.86
N ARG A 111 1.32 -2.87 -21.57
CA ARG A 111 2.24 -1.74 -21.35
C ARG A 111 1.54 -0.38 -21.14
N ASN A 112 0.30 -0.25 -21.63
CA ASN A 112 -0.56 0.94 -21.55
C ASN A 112 -1.75 0.81 -20.59
N CYS A 113 -1.80 -0.15 -19.66
CA CYS A 113 -2.82 -0.12 -18.60
C CYS A 113 -2.65 1.17 -17.79
N SER A 114 -3.52 2.14 -18.09
CA SER A 114 -3.41 3.54 -17.72
C SER A 114 -3.21 3.72 -16.22
N TYR A 115 -2.39 4.71 -15.84
CA TYR A 115 -2.20 5.19 -14.46
C TYR A 115 -3.50 5.25 -13.63
N LEU A 116 -4.63 5.56 -14.28
CA LEU A 116 -5.98 5.57 -13.70
C LEU A 116 -6.44 4.24 -13.11
N TRP A 117 -6.19 3.11 -13.79
CA TRP A 117 -6.59 1.79 -13.29
C TRP A 117 -5.72 1.34 -12.11
N ASN A 118 -4.44 1.73 -12.09
CA ASN A 118 -3.57 1.49 -10.93
C ASN A 118 -3.94 2.40 -9.75
N ALA A 119 -4.38 3.63 -10.01
CA ALA A 119 -4.90 4.56 -9.00
C ALA A 119 -6.23 4.11 -8.39
N LEU A 120 -7.04 3.37 -9.16
CA LEU A 120 -8.29 2.74 -8.69
C LEU A 120 -8.05 1.36 -8.05
N SER A 121 -6.80 0.95 -7.83
CA SER A 121 -6.53 -0.30 -7.13
C SER A 121 -7.03 -0.21 -5.67
N PRO A 122 -7.55 -1.30 -5.09
CA PRO A 122 -7.98 -1.34 -3.69
C PRO A 122 -6.89 -0.85 -2.72
N ASN A 123 -5.63 -1.15 -3.03
CA ASN A 123 -4.46 -0.77 -2.24
C ASN A 123 -4.26 0.75 -2.15
N VAL A 124 -4.74 1.53 -3.12
CA VAL A 124 -4.69 3.00 -3.10
C VAL A 124 -6.00 3.58 -2.58
N LEU A 125 -7.13 3.01 -2.97
CA LEU A 125 -8.45 3.49 -2.55
C LEU A 125 -8.64 3.42 -1.04
N PHE A 126 -8.26 2.31 -0.40
CA PHE A 126 -8.43 2.13 1.04
C PHE A 126 -7.73 3.22 1.86
N PRO A 127 -6.42 3.47 1.68
CA PRO A 127 -5.72 4.53 2.40
C PRO A 127 -6.29 5.94 2.13
N VAL A 128 -6.77 6.22 0.91
CA VAL A 128 -7.44 7.50 0.60
C VAL A 128 -8.76 7.63 1.37
N ILE A 129 -9.59 6.60 1.38
CA ILE A 129 -10.86 6.60 2.13
C ILE A 129 -10.61 6.81 3.62
N LEU A 130 -9.63 6.11 4.19
CA LEU A 130 -9.26 6.25 5.60
C LEU A 130 -8.72 7.65 5.91
N PHE A 131 -7.87 8.20 5.03
CA PHE A 131 -7.39 9.58 5.15
C PHE A 131 -8.56 10.57 5.17
N ILE A 132 -9.50 10.46 4.23
CA ILE A 132 -10.69 11.31 4.19
C ILE A 132 -11.52 11.16 5.46
N ALA A 133 -11.73 9.93 5.94
CA ALA A 133 -12.46 9.68 7.18
C ALA A 133 -11.82 10.38 8.38
N TRP A 134 -10.49 10.32 8.52
CA TRP A 134 -9.78 11.00 9.61
C TRP A 134 -9.83 12.51 9.49
N VAL A 135 -9.69 13.07 8.29
CA VAL A 135 -9.83 14.53 8.09
C VAL A 135 -11.23 15.00 8.46
N ILE A 136 -12.27 14.25 8.08
CA ILE A 136 -13.66 14.57 8.48
C ILE A 136 -13.80 14.54 10.00
N ILE A 137 -13.22 13.55 10.67
CA ILE A 137 -13.27 13.43 12.13
C ILE A 137 -12.51 14.58 12.80
N GLU A 138 -11.31 14.91 12.33
CA GLU A 138 -10.48 15.98 12.87
C GLU A 138 -11.15 17.36 12.76
N VAL A 139 -11.88 17.61 11.67
CA VAL A 139 -12.64 18.87 11.48
C VAL A 139 -13.90 18.95 12.36
N ARG A 140 -14.42 17.80 12.81
CA ARG A 140 -15.69 17.72 13.56
C ARG A 140 -15.51 17.66 15.08
N ILE A 141 -14.33 17.27 15.56
CA ILE A 141 -13.96 17.22 16.98
C ILE A 141 -13.44 18.58 17.43
#